data_AF-A0A9P5X2A7-F1
#
_entry.id   AF-A0A9P5X2A7-F1
#
_cell.length_a   1.000
_cell.length_b   1.000
_cell.length_c   1.000
_cell.angle_alpha   90.00
_cell.angle_beta   90.00
_cell.angle_gamma   90.00
#
_symmetry.space_group_name_H-M   'P 1'
#
loop_
_entity.id
_entity.type
_entity.pdbx_description
1 polymer ?
#
loop_
_entity_poly.entity_id
_entity_poly.type
_entity_poly.pdbx_seq_one_letter_code
_entity_poly.pdbx_strand_id
1 'polypeptide(L)' 'PVMRLLEDRRIPGAEIDSSTRYPPPKCHPSTREDLRSRITKWLMGDNYERNILCLLGPAGTGKSAVAQTIAE' A
#
# COMPACT_ATOMS: atom_id res chain seq x y z
N PRO A 1 16.85 -8.73 -9.55
CA PRO A 1 15.72 -8.08 -8.84
C PRO A 1 14.76 -7.42 -9.85
N VAL A 2 13.46 -7.65 -9.71
CA VAL A 2 12.39 -7.16 -10.63
C VAL A 2 12.52 -5.67 -10.96
N MET A 3 12.99 -4.85 -10.02
CA MET A 3 13.20 -3.41 -10.25
C MET A 3 14.11 -3.08 -11.43
N ARG A 4 15.16 -3.87 -11.69
CA ARG A 4 16.12 -3.62 -12.79
C ARG A 4 15.51 -3.90 -14.18
N LEU A 5 14.48 -4.74 -14.25
CA LEU A 5 13.76 -5.05 -15.50
C LEU A 5 12.77 -3.95 -15.90
N LEU A 6 12.40 -3.08 -14.95
CA LEU A 6 11.40 -2.03 -15.15
C LEU A 6 12.03 -0.66 -15.41
N GLU A 7 13.34 -0.50 -15.21
CA GLU A 7 14.08 0.75 -15.40
C GLU A 7 13.93 1.29 -16.84
N ASP A 8 14.08 0.43 -17.84
CA ASP A 8 13.96 0.80 -19.26
C ASP A 8 12.51 1.06 -19.71
N ARG A 9 11.52 0.74 -18.87
CA ARG A 9 10.09 0.91 -19.16
C ARG A 9 9.40 1.95 -18.30
N ARG A 10 10.16 2.69 -17.48
CA ARG A 10 9.65 3.80 -16.68
C ARG A 10 9.41 5.02 -17.59
N ILE A 11 8.33 5.75 -17.32
CA ILE A 11 8.14 7.11 -17.84
C ILE A 11 8.99 8.06 -16.99
N PRO A 12 10.02 8.73 -17.55
CA PRO A 12 10.83 9.68 -16.79
C PRO A 12 9.95 10.78 -16.19
N GLY A 13 10.16 11.13 -14.92
CA GLY A 13 9.35 12.09 -14.17
C GLY A 13 8.09 11.49 -13.52
N ALA A 14 7.80 10.21 -13.70
CA ALA A 14 6.76 9.49 -12.95
C ALA A 14 7.30 8.88 -11.63
N GLU A 15 8.60 9.03 -11.36
CA GLU A 15 9.19 8.73 -10.07
C GLU A 15 8.52 9.57 -8.96
N ILE A 16 7.76 8.91 -8.09
CA ILE A 16 7.27 9.52 -6.86
C ILE A 16 8.43 9.51 -5.86
N ASP A 17 8.94 10.70 -5.52
CA ASP A 17 9.93 10.85 -4.45
C ASP A 17 9.30 10.53 -3.09
N SER A 18 9.46 9.28 -2.66
CA SER A 18 8.96 8.79 -1.38
C SER A 18 9.71 9.37 -0.17
N SER A 19 10.88 10.00 -0.38
CA SER A 19 11.67 10.60 0.70
C SER A 19 10.92 11.74 1.40
N THR A 20 10.07 12.46 0.65
CA THR A 20 9.18 13.52 1.16
C THR A 20 8.20 13.04 2.24
N ARG A 21 7.97 11.73 2.34
CA ARG A 21 7.03 11.12 3.27
C ARG A 21 7.73 10.42 4.42
N TYR A 22 9.00 10.73 4.71
CA TYR A 22 9.73 10.12 5.82
C TYR A 22 9.41 10.79 7.17
N PRO A 23 9.15 10.02 8.25
CA PRO A 23 8.95 8.58 8.24
C PRO A 23 7.63 8.21 7.54
N PRO A 24 7.58 7.07 6.81
CA PRO A 24 6.39 6.67 6.08
C PRO A 24 5.15 6.69 6.98
N PRO A 25 3.99 7.14 6.45
CA PRO A 25 2.78 7.22 7.26
C PRO A 25 2.35 5.82 7.67
N LYS A 26 2.25 5.57 8.98
CA LYS A 26 1.79 4.29 9.54
C LYS A 26 0.48 4.45 10.28
N CYS A 27 -0.27 3.37 10.39
CA CYS A 27 -1.36 3.29 11.35
C CYS A 27 -0.78 3.51 12.75
N HIS A 28 -1.44 4.37 13.53
CA HIS A 28 -1.14 4.47 14.94
C HIS A 28 -1.38 3.09 15.61
N PRO A 29 -0.56 2.67 16.58
CA PRO A 29 -0.77 1.44 17.33
C PRO A 29 -2.23 1.28 17.78
N SER A 30 -2.76 0.06 17.65
CA SER A 30 -4.12 -0.32 18.05
C SER A 30 -5.23 0.38 17.27
N THR A 31 -4.93 1.00 16.13
CA THR A 31 -5.95 1.56 15.23
C THR A 31 -6.07 0.72 13.97
N ARG A 32 -7.31 0.57 13.46
CA ARG A 32 -7.59 -0.10 12.18
C ARG A 32 -7.10 -1.56 12.12
N GLU A 33 -6.93 -2.21 13.27
CA GLU A 33 -6.48 -3.61 13.38
C GLU A 33 -7.39 -4.57 12.62
N ASP A 34 -8.71 -4.43 12.77
CA ASP A 34 -9.68 -5.26 12.05
C ASP A 34 -9.59 -5.09 10.53
N LEU A 35 -9.39 -3.86 10.07
CA LEU A 35 -9.23 -3.56 8.65
C LEU A 35 -7.94 -4.19 8.12
N ARG A 36 -6.83 -4.04 8.84
CA ARG A 36 -5.54 -4.65 8.48
C ARG A 36 -5.66 -6.17 8.41
N SER A 37 -6.25 -6.81 9.42
CA SER A 37 -6.48 -8.25 9.47
C SER A 37 -7.29 -8.75 8.26
N ARG A 38 -8.36 -8.03 7.88
CA ARG A 38 -9.16 -8.35 6.70
C ARG A 38 -8.37 -8.26 5.40
N ILE A 39 -7.54 -7.23 5.24
CA ILE A 39 -6.71 -7.06 4.05
C ILE A 39 -5.61 -8.13 4.00
N THR A 40 -4.95 -8.44 5.11
CA THR A 40 -3.95 -9.51 5.18
C THR A 40 -4.57 -10.87 4.85
N LYS A 41 -5.77 -11.18 5.35
CA LYS A 41 -6.49 -12.41 4.97
C LYS A 41 -6.85 -12.45 3.50
N TRP A 42 -7.20 -11.32 2.90
CA TRP A 42 -7.43 -11.24 1.45
C TRP A 42 -6.13 -11.49 0.66
N LEU A 43 -5.01 -10.89 1.08
CA LEU A 43 -3.69 -11.09 0.45
C LEU A 43 -3.21 -12.55 0.54
N MET A 44 -3.47 -13.20 1.68
CA MET A 44 -3.04 -14.58 1.94
C MET A 44 -4.04 -15.63 1.47
N GLY A 45 -5.20 -15.22 0.95
CA GLY A 45 -6.21 -16.15 0.46
C GLY A 45 -5.86 -16.66 -0.94
N ASP A 46 -6.14 -17.93 -1.20
CA ASP A 46 -5.90 -18.59 -2.51
C ASP A 46 -6.87 -18.16 -3.63
N ASN A 47 -7.60 -17.05 -3.45
CA ASN A 47 -8.58 -16.59 -4.43
C ASN A 47 -7.94 -15.64 -5.45
N TYR A 48 -7.34 -16.24 -6.49
CA TYR A 48 -6.71 -15.56 -7.62
C TYR A 48 -7.66 -14.70 -8.48
N GLU A 49 -8.98 -14.74 -8.22
CA GLU A 49 -9.95 -13.92 -8.97
C GLU A 49 -9.96 -12.45 -8.53
N ARG A 50 -9.39 -12.13 -7.35
CA ARG A 50 -9.41 -10.76 -6.81
C ARG A 50 -7.99 -10.22 -6.63
N ASN A 51 -7.44 -9.67 -7.71
CA ASN A 51 -6.08 -9.12 -7.74
C ASN A 51 -5.99 -7.66 -7.28
N ILE A 52 -7.13 -6.98 -7.10
CA ILE A 52 -7.18 -5.56 -6.71
C ILE A 52 -8.16 -5.37 -5.57
N LEU A 53 -7.73 -4.68 -4.51
CA LEU A 53 -8.55 -4.22 -3.40
C LEU A 53 -8.52 -2.70 -3.30
N CYS A 54 -9.69 -2.07 -3.36
CA CYS A 54 -9.83 -0.62 -3.25
C CYS A 54 -10.32 -0.22 -1.85
N LEU A 55 -9.59 0.67 -1.18
CA LEU A 55 -10.02 1.29 0.08
C LEU A 55 -10.61 2.67 -0.21
N LEU A 56 -11.91 2.85 0.04
CA LEU A 56 -12.64 4.09 -0.23
C LEU A 56 -12.91 4.86 1.06
N GLY A 57 -12.84 6.19 0.99
CA GLY A 57 -13.18 7.06 2.11
C GLY A 57 -12.69 8.51 1.91
N PRO A 58 -13.17 9.46 2.73
CA PRO A 58 -12.79 10.88 2.63
C PRO A 58 -11.28 11.14 2.67
N ALA A 59 -10.85 12.31 2.20
CA ALA A 59 -9.48 12.76 2.40
C ALA A 59 -9.12 12.83 3.89
N GLY A 60 -7.85 12.57 4.24
CA GLY A 60 -7.38 12.61 5.64
C GLY A 60 -7.71 11.40 6.51
N THR A 61 -8.51 10.42 6.05
CA THR A 61 -8.89 9.25 6.86
C THR A 61 -7.80 8.19 7.04
N GLY A 62 -6.58 8.44 6.55
CA GLY A 62 -5.44 7.53 6.74
C GLY A 62 -5.41 6.32 5.82
N LYS A 63 -6.07 6.36 4.65
CA LYS A 63 -6.03 5.26 3.66
C LYS A 63 -4.61 4.90 3.23
N SER A 64 -3.79 5.92 2.94
CA SER A 64 -2.38 5.73 2.59
C SER A 64 -1.57 5.12 3.74
N ALA A 65 -1.90 5.47 4.99
CA ALA A 65 -1.26 4.89 6.16
C ALA A 65 -1.58 3.40 6.32
N VAL A 66 -2.81 2.98 6.02
CA VAL A 66 -3.20 1.55 6.00
C VAL A 66 -2.42 0.78 4.96
N ALA A 67 -2.39 1.28 3.72
CA ALA A 67 -1.66 0.63 2.63
C ALA A 67 -0.17 0.50 2.94
N GLN A 68 0.45 1.58 3.43
CA GLN A 68 1.85 1.59 3.84
C GLN A 68 2.14 0.60 4.98
N THR A 69 1.27 0.54 6.00
CA THR A 69 1.45 -0.37 7.15
C THR A 69 1.36 -1.85 6.77
N ILE A 70 0.68 -2.18 5.67
CA ILE A 70 0.55 -3.56 5.18
C ILE A 70 1.67 -3.92 4.20
N ALA A 71 2.24 -2.93 3.51
CA ALA A 71 3.32 -3.12 2.54
C ALA A 71 4.70 -3.27 3.18
N GLU A 72 4.87 -2.82 4.42
CA GLU A 72 6.07 -3.02 5.25
C GLU A 72 5.97 -4.31 6.07
#